data_AF-A0A3M5NH27-F1
#
_entry.id   AF-A0A3M5NH27-F1
#
_cell.length_a   1.000
_cell.length_b   1.000
_cell.length_c   1.000
_cell.angle_alpha   90.00
_cell.angle_beta   90.00
_cell.angle_gamma   90.00
#
_symmetry.space_group_name_H-M   'P 1'
#
loop_
_entity.id
_entity.type
_entity.pdbx_description
1 polymer ?
#
loop_
_entity_poly.entity_id
_entity_poly.type
_entity_poly.pdbx_seq_one_letter_code
_entity_poly.pdbx_strand_id
1 'polypeptide(L)' 'MMALTERWMPGAEPTADNLGTAKWLEDEYWKRMEIAVSNGIAVALKG' A
#
# COMPACT_ATOMS: atom_id res chain seq x y z
N MET A 1 3.13 -10.17 -8.06
CA MET A 1 4.19 -9.24 -8.52
C MET A 1 3.73 -8.44 -9.73
N MET A 2 3.47 -9.04 -10.90
CA MET A 2 2.98 -8.27 -12.08
C MET A 2 1.68 -7.48 -11.80
N ALA A 3 0.70 -8.07 -11.10
CA ALA A 3 -0.51 -7.36 -10.70
C ALA A 3 -0.27 -6.21 -9.70
N LEU A 4 0.80 -6.28 -8.89
CA LEU A 4 1.17 -5.18 -7.99
C LEU A 4 1.81 -4.04 -8.78
N THR A 5 2.70 -4.37 -9.73
CA THR A 5 3.30 -3.36 -10.61
C THR A 5 2.25 -2.65 -11.44
N GLU A 6 1.25 -3.34 -11.99
CA GLU A 6 0.16 -2.65 -12.69
C GLU A 6 -0.65 -1.72 -11.78
N ARG A 7 -0.94 -2.15 -10.54
CA ARG A 7 -1.67 -1.33 -9.56
C ARG A 7 -0.91 -0.08 -9.15
N TRP A 8 0.38 -0.21 -8.88
CA TRP A 8 1.19 0.82 -8.23
C TRP A 8 2.07 1.63 -9.20
N MET A 9 2.38 1.06 -10.36
CA MET A 9 3.25 1.60 -11.41
C MET A 9 2.66 1.28 -12.80
N PRO A 10 1.44 1.76 -13.12
CA PRO A 10 0.75 1.41 -14.36
C PRO A 10 1.58 1.78 -15.59
N GLY A 11 1.69 0.84 -16.53
CA GLY A 11 2.51 0.99 -17.75
C GLY A 11 4.03 0.84 -17.55
N ALA A 12 4.51 0.58 -16.32
CA ALA A 12 5.91 0.25 -16.09
C ALA A 12 6.22 -1.20 -16.49
N GLU A 13 7.39 -1.43 -17.09
CA GLU A 13 7.84 -2.79 -17.38
C GLU A 13 8.07 -3.60 -16.08
N PRO A 14 7.77 -4.90 -16.05
CA PRO A 14 7.88 -5.74 -14.86
C PRO A 14 9.34 -6.17 -14.59
N THR A 15 10.23 -5.20 -14.46
CA THR A 15 11.63 -5.42 -14.04
C THR A 15 11.71 -5.76 -12.56
N ALA A 16 12.80 -6.40 -12.11
CA ALA A 16 12.98 -6.74 -10.70
C ALA A 16 12.85 -5.53 -9.76
N ASP A 17 13.39 -4.38 -10.18
CA ASP A 17 13.32 -3.13 -9.42
C ASP A 17 11.89 -2.59 -9.34
N ASN A 18 11.14 -2.63 -10.44
CA ASN A 18 9.74 -2.18 -10.46
C ASN A 18 8.83 -3.12 -9.66
N LEU A 19 9.10 -4.43 -9.69
CA LEU A 19 8.40 -5.40 -8.84
C LEU A 19 8.71 -5.16 -7.35
N GLY A 20 9.97 -4.88 -7.00
CA GLY A 20 10.38 -4.54 -5.63
C GLY A 20 9.74 -3.25 -5.13
N THR A 21 9.72 -2.22 -5.97
CA THR A 21 9.09 -0.92 -5.67
C THR A 21 7.59 -1.09 -5.46
N ALA A 22 6.90 -1.80 -6.35
CA ALA A 22 5.47 -2.06 -6.23
C ALA A 22 5.12 -2.88 -4.98
N LYS A 23 5.97 -3.83 -4.59
CA LYS A 23 5.80 -4.58 -3.34
C LYS A 23 5.94 -3.67 -2.11
N TRP A 24 6.94 -2.80 -2.09
CA TRP A 24 7.13 -1.84 -1.01
C TRP A 24 5.94 -0.88 -0.86
N LEU A 25 5.39 -0.40 -2.00
CA LEU A 25 4.20 0.45 -2.00
C LEU A 25 2.96 -0.25 -1.43
N GLU A 26 2.75 -1.52 -1.79
CA GLU A 26 1.66 -2.33 -1.22
C GLU A 26 1.81 -2.48 0.31
N ASP A 27 3.02 -2.73 0.80
CA ASP A 27 3.29 -2.87 2.24
C ASP A 27 3.02 -1.57 3.01
N GLU A 28 3.50 -0.43 2.48
CA GLU A 28 3.27 0.88 3.07
C GLU A 28 1.79 1.27 3.07
N TYR A 29 1.04 0.91 2.02
CA TYR A 29 -0.40 1.12 1.95
C TYR A 29 -1.12 0.41 3.10
N TRP A 30 -0.86 -0.89 3.32
CA TRP A 30 -1.51 -1.64 4.38
C TRP A 30 -1.14 -1.17 5.77
N LYS A 31 0.13 -0.81 5.99
CA LYS A 31 0.58 -0.23 7.25
C LYS A 31 -0.12 1.09 7.57
N ARG A 32 -0.28 1.97 6.57
CA ARG A 32 -1.00 3.24 6.75
C ARG A 32 -2.49 3.03 6.95
N MET A 33 -3.07 2.05 6.28
CA MET A 33 -4.47 1.67 6.46
C MET A 33 -4.74 1.20 7.89
N GLU A 34 -3.87 0.34 8.44
CA GLU A 34 -3.97 -0.11 9.84
C GLU A 34 -3.97 1.07 10.82
N ILE A 35 -3.04 2.02 10.64
CA ILE A 35 -2.96 3.23 11.46
C ILE A 35 -4.24 4.08 11.32
N ALA A 36 -4.70 4.31 10.09
CA ALA A 36 -5.87 5.14 9.81
C ALA A 36 -7.15 4.53 10.44
N VAL A 37 -7.34 3.22 10.31
CA VAL A 37 -8.47 2.49 10.91
C VAL A 37 -8.40 2.57 12.44
N SER A 38 -7.23 2.30 13.03
CA SER A 38 -7.03 2.35 14.47
C SER A 38 -7.32 3.74 15.04
N ASN A 39 -6.84 4.79 14.37
CA ASN A 39 -7.11 6.18 14.74
C ASN A 39 -8.60 6.52 14.60
N GLY A 40 -9.25 6.09 13.51
CA GLY A 40 -10.68 6.31 13.31
C GLY A 40 -11.54 5.66 14.40
N ILE A 41 -11.22 4.43 14.78
CA ILE A 41 -11.88 3.73 15.90
C ILE A 41 -11.64 4.49 17.21
N ALA A 42 -10.39 4.89 17.47
CA ALA A 42 -10.05 5.62 18.69
C ALA A 42 -10.82 6.94 18.83
N VAL A 43 -10.96 7.69 17.73
CA VAL A 43 -11.76 8.93 17.70
C VAL A 43 -13.24 8.62 17.93
N ALA A 44 -13.81 7.66 17.19
CA ALA A 44 -15.23 7.31 17.30
C ALA A 44 -15.63 6.86 18.71
N LEU A 45 -14.72 6.22 19.46
CA LEU A 45 -14.97 5.73 20.80
C LEU A 45 -14.57 6.72 21.92
N LYS A 46 -13.75 7.74 21.64
CA LYS A 46 -13.32 8.74 22.63
C LYS A 46 -14.05 10.09 22.53
N GLY A 47 -14.64 10.42 21.38
CA GLY A 47 -15.21 11.75 21.12
C GLY A 47 -14.15 12.70 20.61
#